data_AF-A0A1W9SQE7-F1
#
_entry.id   AF-A0A1W9SQE7-F1
#
_cell.length_a   1.000
_cell.length_b   1.000
_cell.length_c   1.000
_cell.angle_alpha   90.00
_cell.angle_beta   90.00
_cell.angle_gamma   90.00
#
_symmetry.space_group_name_H-M   'P 1'
#
loop_
_entity.id
_entity.type
_entity.pdbx_description
1 polymer ?
#
loop_
_entity_poly.entity_id
_entity_poly.type
_entity_poly.pdbx_seq_one_letter_code
_entity_poly.pdbx_strand_id
1 'polypeptide(L)'
;MNNKKISDKIFFEEMEIRFKNDKNFFKKFLFDEILEINEKLKNAEKLKSNFISNIRNEIINPFTSIVGLANSIKSIAKKNKYEKIYVKVNL
;
A
#
# COMPACT_ATOMS: atom_id res chain seq x y z
N MET A 1 -57.97 22.08 -23.35
CA MET A 1 -56.91 21.06 -23.20
C MET A 1 -57.07 20.43 -21.83
N ASN A 2 -57.31 19.12 -21.79
CA ASN A 2 -57.83 18.38 -20.63
C ASN A 2 -56.79 18.24 -19.52
N ASN A 3 -57.09 18.82 -18.35
CA ASN A 3 -56.45 18.47 -17.09
C ASN A 3 -56.82 17.02 -16.73
N LYS A 4 -55.92 16.07 -17.02
CA LYS A 4 -55.96 14.73 -16.43
C LYS A 4 -55.79 14.90 -14.91
N LYS A 5 -56.90 14.95 -14.16
CA LYS A 5 -56.89 14.56 -12.75
C LYS A 5 -56.51 13.08 -12.73
N ILE A 6 -55.24 12.81 -12.51
CA ILE A 6 -54.76 11.48 -12.20
C ILE A 6 -55.44 11.10 -10.89
N SER A 7 -56.19 9.99 -10.90
CA SER A 7 -56.76 9.43 -9.68
C SER A 7 -55.60 9.10 -8.74
N ASP A 8 -55.70 9.41 -7.45
CA ASP A 8 -54.66 9.15 -6.46
C ASP A 8 -54.16 7.70 -6.54
N LYS A 9 -55.06 6.75 -6.87
CA LYS A 9 -54.70 5.35 -7.11
C LYS A 9 -53.69 5.16 -8.25
N ILE A 10 -53.90 5.84 -9.38
CA ILE A 10 -52.98 5.79 -10.53
C ILE A 10 -51.65 6.45 -10.18
N PHE A 11 -51.67 7.53 -9.38
CA PHE A 11 -50.45 8.16 -8.89
C PHE A 11 -49.67 7.21 -7.97
N PHE A 12 -50.33 6.54 -7.03
CA PHE A 12 -49.70 5.54 -6.17
C PHE A 12 -49.17 4.34 -6.97
N GLU A 13 -49.89 3.85 -7.96
CA GLU A 13 -49.42 2.77 -8.85
C GLU A 13 -48.17 3.20 -9.66
N GLU A 14 -48.15 4.41 -10.22
CA GLU A 14 -46.96 4.95 -10.91
C GLU A 14 -45.76 5.12 -9.97
N MET A 15 -45.99 5.62 -8.75
CA MET A 15 -44.94 5.73 -7.74
C MET A 15 -44.38 4.36 -7.37
N GLU A 16 -45.23 3.36 -7.17
CA GLU A 16 -44.81 2.01 -6.81
C GLU A 16 -44.02 1.34 -7.93
N ILE A 17 -44.41 1.55 -9.19
CA ILE A 17 -43.68 1.08 -10.37
C ILE A 17 -42.30 1.75 -10.46
N ARG A 18 -42.22 3.07 -10.25
CA ARG A 18 -40.94 3.79 -10.25
C ARG A 18 -40.02 3.31 -9.13
N PHE A 19 -40.53 3.16 -7.91
CA PHE A 19 -39.75 2.63 -6.77
C PHE A 19 -39.30 1.18 -7.00
N LYS A 20 -40.12 0.34 -7.61
CA LYS A 20 -39.73 -1.04 -7.99
C LYS A 20 -38.65 -1.05 -9.08
N ASN A 21 -38.71 -0.12 -10.03
CA ASN A 21 -37.71 0.04 -11.09
C ASN A 21 -36.41 0.71 -10.60
N ASP A 22 -36.45 1.37 -9.43
CA ASP A 22 -35.32 2.06 -8.78
C ASP A 22 -34.31 1.10 -8.10
N LYS A 23 -34.59 -0.21 -8.07
CA LYS A 23 -33.58 -1.22 -7.63
C LYS A 23 -32.28 -1.13 -8.43
N ASN A 24 -32.37 -0.73 -9.71
CA ASN A 24 -31.20 -0.52 -10.55
C ASN A 24 -30.43 0.74 -10.16
N PHE A 25 -31.10 1.77 -9.67
CA PHE A 25 -30.46 2.98 -9.16
C PHE A 25 -29.66 2.68 -7.89
N PHE A 26 -30.28 2.01 -6.90
CA PHE A 26 -29.58 1.60 -5.68
C PHE A 26 -28.39 0.68 -5.98
N LYS A 27 -28.57 -0.28 -6.89
CA LYS A 27 -27.49 -1.17 -7.32
C LYS A 27 -26.35 -0.41 -8.00
N LYS A 28 -26.67 0.61 -8.81
CA LYS A 28 -25.67 1.44 -9.49
C LYS A 28 -24.93 2.35 -8.50
N PHE A 29 -25.66 3.00 -7.58
CA PHE A 29 -25.07 3.81 -6.52
C PHE A 29 -24.08 3.00 -5.67
N LEU A 30 -24.49 1.82 -5.20
CA LEU A 30 -23.60 0.94 -4.43
C LEU A 30 -22.39 0.46 -5.25
N PHE A 31 -22.58 0.21 -6.54
CA PHE A 31 -21.47 -0.17 -7.42
C PHE A 31 -20.45 0.96 -7.59
N ASP A 32 -20.91 2.19 -7.78
CA ASP A 32 -20.06 3.38 -7.89
C ASP A 32 -19.30 3.64 -6.58
N GLU A 33 -19.96 3.46 -5.43
CA GLU A 33 -19.33 3.58 -4.10
C GLU A 33 -18.26 2.48 -3.88
N ILE A 34 -18.53 1.24 -4.29
CA ILE A 34 -17.55 0.14 -4.26
C ILE A 34 -16.34 0.46 -5.15
N LEU A 35 -16.55 1.01 -6.34
CA LEU A 35 -15.46 1.40 -7.24
C LEU A 35 -14.59 2.50 -6.60
N GLU A 36 -15.22 3.50 -5.99
CA GLU A 36 -14.51 4.58 -5.30
C GLU A 36 -13.67 4.05 -4.13
N ILE A 37 -14.24 3.19 -3.29
CA ILE A 37 -13.55 2.57 -2.16
C ILE A 37 -12.38 1.71 -2.65
N ASN A 38 -12.57 0.94 -3.73
CA ASN A 38 -11.50 0.11 -4.30
C ASN A 38 -10.33 0.94 -4.81
N GLU A 39 -10.60 2.06 -5.50
CA GLU A 39 -9.54 2.96 -5.94
C GLU A 39 -8.82 3.62 -4.76
N LYS A 40 -9.54 4.02 -3.71
CA LYS A 40 -8.91 4.51 -2.46
C LYS A 40 -8.03 3.45 -1.81
N LEU A 41 -8.49 2.20 -1.73
CA LEU A 41 -7.72 1.08 -1.17
C LEU A 41 -6.45 0.81 -1.99
N LYS A 42 -6.57 0.77 -3.31
CA LYS A 42 -5.44 0.56 -4.23
C LYS A 42 -4.40 1.66 -4.09
N ASN A 43 -4.83 2.91 -3.98
CA ASN A 43 -3.92 4.04 -3.73
C ASN A 43 -3.25 3.94 -2.36
N ALA A 44 -3.97 3.53 -1.32
CA ALA A 44 -3.41 3.33 0.01
C ALA A 44 -2.35 2.21 0.02
N GLU A 45 -2.61 1.07 -0.61
CA GLU A 45 -1.64 -0.03 -0.70
C GLU A 45 -0.40 0.34 -1.54
N LYS A 46 -0.58 1.15 -2.59
CA LYS A 46 0.57 1.69 -3.36
C LYS A 46 1.43 2.61 -2.50
N LEU A 47 0.83 3.54 -1.76
CA LEU A 47 1.54 4.44 -0.86
C LEU A 47 2.28 3.66 0.24
N LYS A 48 1.62 2.67 0.84
CA LYS A 48 2.20 1.79 1.85
C LYS A 48 3.39 1.00 1.29
N SER A 49 3.25 0.39 0.12
CA SER A 49 4.34 -0.36 -0.51
C SER A 49 5.56 0.52 -0.79
N ASN A 50 5.33 1.72 -1.32
CA ASN A 50 6.40 2.69 -1.58
C ASN A 50 7.07 3.14 -0.27
N PHE A 51 6.27 3.44 0.76
CA PHE A 51 6.79 3.84 2.07
C PHE A 51 7.66 2.75 2.69
N ILE A 52 7.15 1.51 2.75
CA ILE A 52 7.90 0.38 3.33
C ILE A 52 9.19 0.10 2.55
N SER A 53 9.16 0.20 1.21
CA SER A 53 10.37 0.05 0.39
C SER A 53 11.43 1.10 0.71
N ASN A 54 11.02 2.37 0.81
CA ASN A 54 11.93 3.47 1.13
C ASN A 54 12.55 3.31 2.52
N ILE A 55 11.73 3.05 3.54
CA ILE A 55 12.22 2.82 4.90
C ILE A 55 13.14 1.61 4.97
N ARG A 56 12.80 0.51 4.28
CA ARG A 56 13.69 -0.65 4.20
C ARG A 56 15.05 -0.27 3.63
N ASN A 57 15.09 0.48 2.53
CA ASN A 57 16.35 0.88 1.91
C ASN A 57 17.17 1.79 2.83
N GLU A 58 16.52 2.76 3.49
CA GLU A 58 17.16 3.66 4.45
C GLU A 58 17.69 2.94 5.70
N ILE A 59 17.10 1.79 6.08
CA ILE A 59 17.61 0.93 7.14
C ILE A 59 18.76 0.05 6.62
N ILE A 60 18.56 -0.66 5.51
CA ILE A 60 19.55 -1.65 5.01
C ILE A 60 20.87 -0.99 4.62
N ASN A 61 20.84 0.22 4.05
CA ASN A 61 22.04 0.92 3.60
C ASN A 61 23.06 1.14 4.74
N PRO A 62 22.71 1.81 5.86
CA PRO A 62 23.65 2.00 6.97
C PRO A 62 24.08 0.68 7.61
N PHE A 63 23.19 -0.32 7.74
CA PHE A 63 23.57 -1.63 8.26
C PHE A 63 24.61 -2.33 7.37
N THR A 64 24.47 -2.23 6.06
CA THR A 64 25.44 -2.78 5.10
C THR A 64 26.81 -2.12 5.29
N SER A 65 26.85 -0.79 5.42
CA SER A 65 28.10 -0.06 5.70
C SER A 65 28.72 -0.46 7.04
N ILE A 66 27.91 -0.58 8.11
CA ILE A 66 28.36 -1.01 9.44
C ILE A 66 28.99 -2.41 9.38
N VAL A 67 28.33 -3.36 8.72
CA VAL A 67 28.85 -4.73 8.57
C VAL A 67 30.14 -4.74 7.75
N GLY A 68 30.20 -3.97 6.66
CA GLY A 68 31.41 -3.82 5.84
C GLY A 68 32.59 -3.27 6.63
N LEU A 69 32.37 -2.24 7.44
CA LEU A 69 33.37 -1.67 8.34
C LEU A 69 33.81 -2.66 9.41
N ALA A 70 32.86 -3.35 10.07
CA ALA A 70 33.17 -4.35 11.09
C ALA A 70 34.04 -5.49 10.52
N ASN A 71 33.73 -5.96 9.30
CA ASN A 71 34.54 -6.97 8.62
C ASN A 71 35.94 -6.46 8.26
N SER A 72 36.06 -5.20 7.83
CA SER A 72 37.34 -4.56 7.54
C SER A 72 38.22 -4.46 8.80
N ILE A 73 37.64 -4.02 9.92
CA ILE A 73 38.32 -3.97 11.23
C ILE A 73 38.78 -5.36 11.66
N LYS A 74 37.91 -6.38 11.55
CA LYS A 74 38.25 -7.77 11.88
C LYS A 74 39.39 -8.31 11.02
N SER A 75 39.43 -7.96 9.73
CA SER A 75 40.50 -8.36 8.81
C SER A 75 41.84 -7.74 9.21
N ILE A 76 41.87 -6.43 9.50
CA ILE A 76 43.07 -5.73 9.98
C ILE A 76 43.57 -6.33 11.30
N ALA A 77 42.66 -6.59 12.25
CA ALA A 77 43.00 -7.22 13.53
C ALA A 77 43.64 -8.61 13.35
N LYS A 78 43.17 -9.40 12.37
CA LYS A 78 43.81 -10.67 12.00
C LYS A 78 45.19 -10.46 11.39
N LYS A 79 45.35 -9.56 10.42
CA LYS A 79 46.63 -9.29 9.73
C LYS A 79 47.75 -8.89 10.70
N ASN A 80 47.46 -7.97 11.63
CA ASN A 80 48.41 -7.53 12.66
C ASN A 80 48.87 -8.66 13.61
N LYS A 81 48.09 -9.73 13.74
CA LYS A 81 48.45 -10.89 14.56
C LYS A 81 49.52 -11.76 13.88
N TYR A 82 49.58 -11.77 12.55
CA TYR A 82 50.56 -12.53 11.78
C TYR A 82 51.90 -11.78 11.61
N GLU A 83 51.91 -10.46 11.46
CA GLU A 83 53.17 -9.68 11.38
C GLU A 83 54.01 -9.73 12.67
N LYS A 84 53.36 -9.82 13.85
CA LYS A 84 54.07 -9.97 15.13
C LYS A 84 54.82 -11.30 15.30
N ILE A 85 54.50 -12.32 14.51
CA ILE A 85 55.10 -13.67 14.65
C ILE A 85 56.43 -13.75 13.88
N TYR A 86 56.61 -12.98 12.79
CA TYR A 86 57.82 -13.02 11.95
C TYR A 86 59.00 -12.21 12.48
N VAL A 87 58.85 -11.43 13.56
CA VAL A 87 59.94 -10.62 14.15
C VAL A 87 60.74 -11.39 15.22
N LYS A 88 60.50 -12.69 15.39
CA LYS A 88 61.39 -13.58 16.15
C LYS A 88 61.74 -14.78 15.28
N VAL A 89 62.92 -14.70 14.67
CA VAL A 89 63.94 -15.76 14.51
C VAL A 89 64.93 -15.22 13.49
N ASN A 90 66.02 -14.67 14.02
CA ASN A 90 67.35 -14.66 13.40
C ASN A 90 68.30 -14.77 14.60
N LEU A 91 68.62 -16.02 14.95
CA LEU A 91 69.77 -16.40 15.77
C LEU A 91 70.86 -16.86 14.80
#